data_AF-A0A2E1LWP2-F1
#
_entry.id   AF-A0A2E1LWP2-F1
#
_cell.length_a   1.000
_cell.length_b   1.000
_cell.length_c   1.000
_cell.angle_alpha   90.00
_cell.angle_beta   90.00
_cell.angle_gamma   90.00
#
_symmetry.space_group_name_H-M   'P 1'
#
loop_
_entity.id
_entity.type
_entity.pdbx_description
1 polymer ?
#
loop_
_entity_poly.entity_id
_entity_poly.type
_entity_poly.pdbx_seq_one_letter_code
_entity_poly.pdbx_strand_id
1 'polypeptide(L)'
;MAGGKETPRQKMIGMMYLVLTALLALNISKEVLNGFVKVENSLQNTQKTLKGKVSETLTTLEVKYAQNKEKVGPFMDKAREVRGESDQLVNYITQLKGRCMATSEGKYDDAVENDFLDFIGKDDSGMDTTMSLADIQKKDEYQELTAFMVGSEPQSPKFDENDPWSASALKQNLEAYRDYLKEIRLVDSQGNSRELPEYIKVQLDDRFSFPNEMEDGKEVLWEAANFFDVPLAAVMPLMSKMIIDVQDAQEDVLSWLLGGIEAKSYKFTDLKPLVVPESNYILRGDSFRADVLLAAYDATNAPDIFIDDQKWDGRDSAMLAYEGMEGMTIGADGMGKLRIPTRGMSLGEMNFKGLIRFQGPDGNIEPYPFLTPTITVAEPALVVSPTKMNVFYRGVPNPVEVSVPGVPQDKIDVRIDGGHSIKRQSDGSYIVEPANNSSIREANITVSAELPDGTKKTLPSKNFRVKRIPDPVAFWTGKKPSDKGITKAEVLSFAPVAARMEGFDFDVKVRVKSFTMRISKDGSFSDLASGNNRITADQKEALKRLRRGNIIYLEDILVSMPDGSERDLPPMKLKITG
;
A
#
# COMPACT_ATOMS: atom_id res chain seq x y z
N MET A 1 75.14 70.19 4.89
CA MET A 1 74.96 70.50 3.46
C MET A 1 74.34 71.88 3.32
N ALA A 2 74.68 72.59 2.24
CA ALA A 2 74.70 74.05 2.07
C ALA A 2 73.48 74.85 2.61
N GLY A 3 73.71 75.64 3.65
CA GLY A 3 72.78 76.67 4.15
C GLY A 3 73.00 78.01 3.45
N GLY A 4 72.71 78.07 2.15
CA GLY A 4 72.54 79.36 1.47
C GLY A 4 71.24 80.01 1.94
N LYS A 5 71.24 81.31 2.28
CA LYS A 5 70.02 82.06 2.58
C LYS A 5 69.15 82.12 1.32
N GLU A 6 68.24 81.16 1.17
CA GLU A 6 67.27 81.17 0.07
C GLU A 6 66.48 82.47 0.05
N THR A 7 66.32 83.04 -1.14
CA THR A 7 65.49 84.23 -1.32
C THR A 7 64.03 83.92 -0.96
N PRO A 8 63.23 84.89 -0.49
CA PRO A 8 61.81 84.66 -0.15
C PRO A 8 61.01 83.96 -1.27
N ARG A 9 61.38 84.20 -2.53
CA ARG A 9 60.81 83.54 -3.71
C ARG A 9 61.13 82.05 -3.76
N GLN A 10 62.37 81.65 -3.47
CA GLN A 10 62.79 80.24 -3.43
C GLN A 10 62.14 79.49 -2.27
N LYS A 11 61.99 80.15 -1.10
CA LYS A 11 61.23 79.59 0.02
C LYS A 11 59.74 79.38 -0.32
N MET A 12 59.12 80.32 -1.04
CA MET A 12 57.75 80.15 -1.54
C MET A 12 57.64 79.02 -2.56
N ILE A 13 58.60 78.87 -3.47
CA ILE A 13 58.62 77.76 -4.45
C ILE A 13 58.85 76.43 -3.74
N GLY A 14 59.77 76.36 -2.77
CA GLY A 14 60.03 75.17 -1.98
C GLY A 14 58.84 74.76 -1.10
N MET A 15 58.15 75.73 -0.49
CA MET A 15 56.89 75.50 0.23
C MET A 15 55.78 75.02 -0.70
N MET A 16 55.61 75.63 -1.89
CA MET A 16 54.65 75.15 -2.89
C MET A 16 54.99 73.75 -3.38
N TYR A 17 56.26 73.43 -3.63
CA TYR A 17 56.68 72.10 -4.04
C TYR A 17 56.39 71.09 -2.94
N LEU A 18 56.75 71.37 -1.68
CA LEU A 18 56.43 70.53 -0.52
C LEU A 18 54.93 70.29 -0.40
N VAL A 19 54.11 71.34 -0.50
CA VAL A 19 52.65 71.24 -0.45
C VAL A 19 52.11 70.44 -1.63
N LEU A 20 52.63 70.64 -2.85
CA LEU A 20 52.20 69.89 -4.04
C LEU A 20 52.61 68.41 -3.97
N THR A 21 53.84 68.10 -3.52
CA THR A 21 54.26 66.70 -3.29
C THR A 21 53.48 66.07 -2.15
N ALA A 22 53.15 66.81 -1.09
CA ALA A 22 52.31 66.31 0.00
C ALA A 22 50.87 66.04 -0.49
N LEU A 23 50.29 66.92 -1.31
CA LEU A 23 48.97 66.72 -1.93
C LEU A 23 48.96 65.53 -2.91
N LEU A 24 50.01 65.36 -3.72
CA LEU A 24 50.14 64.20 -4.60
C LEU A 24 50.37 62.90 -3.83
N ALA A 25 51.04 62.95 -2.67
CA ALA A 25 51.26 61.80 -1.81
C ALA A 25 50.03 61.44 -0.97
N LEU A 26 49.15 62.41 -0.68
CA LEU A 26 47.89 62.19 0.05
C LEU A 26 46.83 61.52 -0.84
N ASN A 27 46.89 61.74 -2.15
CA ASN A 27 45.96 61.15 -3.10
C ASN A 27 46.37 59.71 -3.45
N ILE A 28 45.40 58.79 -3.39
CA ILE A 28 45.61 57.39 -3.75
C ILE A 28 45.88 57.29 -5.26
N SER A 29 46.77 56.38 -5.67
CA SER A 29 47.06 56.19 -7.09
C SER A 29 45.83 55.69 -7.84
N LYS A 30 45.58 56.23 -9.05
CA LYS A 30 44.43 55.83 -9.88
C LYS A 30 44.43 54.33 -10.21
N GLU A 31 45.61 53.72 -10.29
CA GLU A 31 45.79 52.29 -10.53
C GLU A 31 45.29 51.45 -9.36
N VAL A 32 45.54 51.88 -8.12
CA VAL A 32 45.03 51.21 -6.91
C VAL A 32 43.50 51.34 -6.83
N LEU A 33 42.94 52.52 -7.09
CA LEU A 33 41.48 52.72 -7.13
C LEU A 33 40.81 51.86 -8.20
N ASN A 34 41.40 51.76 -9.39
CA ASN A 34 40.90 50.86 -10.44
C ASN A 34 41.01 49.37 -10.04
N GLY A 35 42.00 49.01 -9.22
CA GLY A 35 42.11 47.68 -8.61
C GLY A 35 40.89 47.36 -7.75
N PHE A 36 40.51 48.28 -6.85
CA PHE A 36 39.31 48.13 -6.02
C PHE A 36 38.01 48.02 -6.83
N VAL A 37 37.86 48.81 -7.91
CA VAL A 37 36.71 48.69 -8.83
C VAL A 37 36.63 47.29 -9.44
N LYS A 38 37.76 46.68 -9.82
CA LYS A 38 37.76 45.30 -10.34
C LYS A 38 37.37 44.27 -9.28
N VAL A 39 37.83 44.45 -8.05
CA VAL A 39 37.45 43.58 -6.93
C VAL A 39 35.95 43.68 -6.65
N GLU A 40 35.41 44.90 -6.57
CA GLU A 40 33.97 45.13 -6.39
C GLU A 40 33.14 44.45 -7.48
N ASN A 41 33.50 44.66 -8.76
CA ASN A 41 32.80 44.00 -9.88
C ASN A 41 32.88 42.47 -9.79
N SER A 42 34.01 41.93 -9.34
CA SER A 42 34.15 40.49 -9.12
C SER A 42 33.24 39.99 -7.99
N LEU A 43 33.14 40.72 -6.89
CA LEU A 43 32.27 40.37 -5.77
C LEU A 43 30.79 40.46 -6.16
N GLN A 44 30.38 41.47 -6.91
CA GLN A 44 29.01 41.57 -7.44
C GLN A 44 28.66 40.38 -8.36
N ASN A 45 29.60 39.90 -9.17
CA ASN A 45 29.39 38.68 -9.96
C ASN A 45 29.22 37.43 -9.08
N THR A 46 30.02 37.30 -8.02
CA THR A 46 29.87 36.22 -7.03
C THR A 46 28.50 36.29 -6.36
N GLN A 47 28.07 37.47 -5.93
CA GLN A 47 26.73 37.72 -5.36
C GLN A 47 25.62 37.26 -6.32
N LYS A 48 25.73 37.58 -7.62
CA LYS A 48 24.76 37.13 -8.64
C LYS A 48 24.71 35.60 -8.76
N THR A 49 25.87 34.95 -8.68
CA THR A 49 25.96 33.48 -8.75
C THR A 49 25.37 32.81 -7.50
N LEU A 50 25.70 33.31 -6.31
CA LEU A 50 25.16 32.80 -5.05
C LEU A 50 23.65 32.98 -4.96
N LYS A 51 23.13 34.13 -5.38
CA LYS A 51 21.68 34.36 -5.50
C LYS A 51 21.01 33.36 -6.43
N GLY A 52 21.65 33.02 -7.55
CA GLY A 52 21.19 31.96 -8.45
C GLY A 52 21.09 30.61 -7.74
N LYS A 53 22.11 30.25 -6.96
CA LYS A 53 22.15 29.02 -6.16
C LYS A 53 21.05 28.98 -5.09
N VAL A 54 20.88 30.06 -4.31
CA VAL A 54 19.81 30.20 -3.32
C VAL A 54 18.42 30.03 -3.96
N SER A 55 18.21 30.65 -5.13
CA SER A 55 16.95 30.51 -5.86
C SER A 55 16.70 29.07 -6.34
N GLU A 56 17.74 28.34 -6.74
CA GLU A 56 17.64 26.93 -7.15
C GLU A 56 17.28 26.03 -5.97
N THR A 57 17.93 26.22 -4.82
CA THR A 57 17.62 25.51 -3.57
C THR A 57 16.17 25.75 -3.14
N LEU A 58 15.70 26.98 -3.19
CA LEU A 58 14.29 27.33 -2.91
C LEU A 58 13.32 26.74 -3.92
N THR A 59 13.63 26.78 -5.23
CA THR A 59 12.79 26.16 -6.26
C THR A 59 12.66 24.66 -6.03
N THR A 60 13.75 24.00 -5.63
CA THR A 60 13.74 22.57 -5.27
C THR A 60 12.86 22.30 -4.06
N LEU A 61 12.93 23.15 -3.02
CA LEU A 61 12.03 23.09 -1.87
C LEU A 61 10.55 23.27 -2.29
N GLU A 62 10.25 24.21 -3.19
CA GLU A 62 8.90 24.46 -3.71
C GLU A 62 8.35 23.26 -4.48
N VAL A 63 9.16 22.62 -5.32
CA VAL A 63 8.78 21.40 -6.04
C VAL A 63 8.46 20.28 -5.05
N LYS A 64 9.28 20.09 -4.01
CA LYS A 64 9.04 19.08 -2.96
C LYS A 64 7.79 19.42 -2.13
N TYR A 65 7.56 20.70 -1.85
CA TYR A 65 6.34 21.15 -1.19
C TYR A 65 5.09 20.86 -2.02
N ALA A 66 5.15 21.06 -3.34
CA ALA A 66 4.05 20.71 -4.24
C ALA A 66 3.74 19.21 -4.25
N GLN A 67 4.76 18.35 -4.09
CA GLN A 67 4.62 16.89 -4.03
C GLN A 67 4.05 16.42 -2.68
N ASN A 68 4.51 16.98 -1.56
CA ASN A 68 4.07 16.57 -0.22
C ASN A 68 4.01 17.76 0.74
N LYS A 69 2.86 18.46 0.71
CA LYS A 69 2.62 19.66 1.52
C LYS A 69 2.66 19.40 3.02
N GLU A 70 2.16 18.25 3.46
CA GLU A 70 2.09 17.92 4.89
C GLU A 70 3.48 17.68 5.49
N LYS A 71 4.34 16.95 4.79
CA LYS A 71 5.71 16.69 5.25
C LYS A 71 6.63 17.91 5.10
N VAL A 72 6.51 18.66 4.00
CA VAL A 72 7.46 19.71 3.64
C VAL A 72 7.04 21.10 4.12
N GLY A 73 5.77 21.30 4.48
CA GLY A 73 5.22 22.60 4.92
C GLY A 73 6.07 23.32 5.97
N PRO A 74 6.39 22.68 7.13
CA PRO A 74 7.21 23.33 8.16
C PRO A 74 8.59 23.76 7.68
N PHE A 75 9.21 22.99 6.76
CA PHE A 75 10.52 23.29 6.18
C PHE A 75 10.43 24.46 5.22
N MET A 76 9.38 24.52 4.40
CA MET A 76 9.15 25.60 3.45
C MET A 76 8.85 26.93 4.15
N ASP A 77 8.04 26.89 5.21
CA ASP A 77 7.69 28.09 5.98
C ASP A 77 8.94 28.68 6.63
N LYS A 78 9.78 27.84 7.24
CA LYS A 78 11.06 28.29 7.82
C LYS A 78 12.05 28.78 6.75
N ALA A 79 12.12 28.11 5.60
CA ALA A 79 12.96 28.56 4.48
C ALA A 79 12.55 29.95 3.95
N ARG A 80 11.25 30.25 3.90
CA ARG A 80 10.73 31.58 3.52
C ARG A 80 11.04 32.64 4.56
N GLU A 81 10.95 32.30 5.83
CA GLU A 81 11.31 33.19 6.94
C GLU A 81 12.79 33.57 6.86
N VAL A 82 13.67 32.58 6.74
CA VAL A 82 15.13 32.80 6.60
C VAL A 82 15.44 33.67 5.39
N ARG A 83 14.79 33.40 4.24
CA ARG A 83 14.93 34.23 3.05
C ARG A 83 14.49 35.67 3.31
N GLY A 84 13.35 35.87 3.97
CA GLY A 84 12.83 37.19 4.29
C GLY A 84 13.82 38.02 5.12
N GLU A 85 14.36 37.44 6.19
CA GLU A 85 15.37 38.08 7.04
C GLU A 85 16.68 38.35 6.28
N SER A 86 17.12 37.41 5.44
CA SER A 86 18.32 37.57 4.58
C SER A 86 18.14 38.73 3.59
N ASP A 87 17.01 38.74 2.88
CA ASP A 87 16.68 39.77 1.88
C ASP A 87 16.59 41.15 2.55
N GLN A 88 16.02 41.24 3.76
CA GLN A 88 15.99 42.49 4.54
C GLN A 88 17.39 43.00 4.87
N LEU A 89 18.28 42.13 5.37
CA LEU A 89 19.66 42.50 5.71
C LEU A 89 20.48 42.89 4.47
N VAL A 90 20.33 42.15 3.36
CA VAL A 90 20.99 42.49 2.10
C VAL A 90 20.50 43.84 1.58
N ASN A 91 19.20 44.12 1.63
CA ASN A 91 18.64 45.41 1.24
C ASN A 91 19.16 46.54 2.13
N TYR A 92 19.25 46.32 3.44
CA TYR A 92 19.84 47.28 4.38
C TYR A 92 21.30 47.61 4.02
N ILE A 93 22.14 46.60 3.76
CA ILE A 93 23.55 46.83 3.37
C ILE A 93 23.63 47.54 2.01
N THR A 94 22.78 47.18 1.04
CA THR A 94 22.72 47.87 -0.26
C THR A 94 22.34 49.34 -0.11
N GLN A 95 21.36 49.65 0.74
CA GLN A 95 20.98 51.04 1.03
C GLN A 95 22.11 51.79 1.74
N LEU A 96 22.81 51.14 2.67
CA LEU A 96 23.96 51.72 3.35
C LEU A 96 25.11 52.02 2.36
N LYS A 97 25.37 51.12 1.41
CA LYS A 97 26.33 51.35 0.31
C LYS A 97 25.93 52.58 -0.53
N GLY A 98 24.66 52.68 -0.93
CA GLY A 98 24.15 53.84 -1.69
C GLY A 98 24.31 55.16 -0.93
N ARG A 99 24.01 55.16 0.37
CA ARG A 99 24.23 56.31 1.27
C ARG A 99 25.70 56.70 1.38
N CYS A 100 26.60 55.72 1.51
CA CYS A 100 28.04 55.96 1.53
C CYS A 100 28.54 56.57 0.22
N MET A 101 28.06 56.07 -0.92
CA MET A 101 28.40 56.63 -2.25
C MET A 101 27.91 58.08 -2.40
N ALA A 102 26.67 58.37 -1.98
CA ALA A 102 26.11 59.71 -2.02
C ALA A 102 26.86 60.70 -1.12
N THR A 103 27.25 60.24 0.08
CA THR A 103 28.06 61.00 1.04
C THR A 103 29.42 61.36 0.45
N SER A 104 30.11 60.38 -0.14
CA SER A 104 31.42 60.55 -0.76
C SER A 104 31.41 61.51 -1.96
N GLU A 105 30.31 61.53 -2.73
CA GLU A 105 30.12 62.49 -3.83
C GLU A 105 29.78 63.91 -3.35
N GLY A 106 29.40 64.07 -2.08
CA GLY A 106 28.88 65.33 -1.51
C GLY A 106 27.47 65.68 -1.99
N LYS A 107 26.69 64.66 -2.39
CA LYS A 107 25.32 64.78 -2.91
C LYS A 107 24.31 64.13 -1.96
N TYR A 108 24.64 64.02 -0.68
CA TYR A 108 23.81 63.29 0.27
C TYR A 108 22.42 63.91 0.42
N ASP A 109 22.34 65.24 0.61
CA ASP A 109 21.07 65.94 0.78
C ASP A 109 20.18 65.82 -0.47
N ASP A 110 20.76 66.00 -1.67
CA ASP A 110 20.08 65.82 -2.94
C ASP A 110 19.60 64.37 -3.15
N ALA A 111 20.42 63.39 -2.72
CA ALA A 111 20.07 61.98 -2.81
C ALA A 111 18.94 61.59 -1.85
N VAL A 112 18.87 62.21 -0.66
CA VAL A 112 17.76 62.00 0.28
C VAL A 112 16.42 62.43 -0.32
N GLU A 113 16.38 63.54 -1.06
CA GLU A 113 15.15 64.02 -1.72
C GLU A 113 14.61 63.05 -2.78
N ASN A 114 15.50 62.29 -3.42
CA ASN A 114 15.18 61.30 -4.46
C ASN A 114 15.29 59.84 -3.97
N ASP A 115 15.25 59.60 -2.65
CA ASP A 115 15.35 58.25 -2.06
C ASP A 115 16.54 57.42 -2.59
N PHE A 116 17.67 58.10 -2.81
CA PHE A 116 18.93 57.54 -3.32
C PHE A 116 18.84 56.85 -4.69
N LEU A 117 17.81 57.13 -5.51
CA LEU A 117 17.60 56.53 -6.84
C LEU A 117 18.77 56.73 -7.82
N ASP A 118 19.59 57.78 -7.61
CA ASP A 118 20.78 58.04 -8.43
C ASP A 118 21.95 57.09 -8.11
N PHE A 119 21.92 56.46 -6.93
CA PHE A 119 22.97 55.59 -6.41
C PHE A 119 22.51 54.14 -6.23
N ILE A 120 21.19 53.91 -6.17
CA ILE A 120 20.55 52.61 -6.04
C ILE A 120 19.69 52.37 -7.28
N GLY A 121 20.04 51.35 -8.06
CA GLY A 121 19.29 50.88 -9.21
C GLY A 121 18.74 49.48 -8.97
N LYS A 122 18.20 48.86 -10.02
CA LYS A 122 17.79 47.45 -10.01
C LYS A 122 18.64 46.64 -10.96
N ASP A 123 19.04 45.44 -10.55
CA ASP A 123 19.69 44.47 -11.44
C ASP A 123 18.70 43.84 -12.43
N ASP A 124 19.21 43.05 -13.38
CA ASP A 124 18.41 42.26 -14.34
C ASP A 124 17.37 41.34 -13.65
N SER A 125 17.54 41.08 -12.36
CA SER A 125 16.67 40.22 -11.53
C SER A 125 15.69 41.03 -10.68
N GLY A 126 15.63 42.36 -10.86
CA GLY A 126 14.69 43.27 -10.19
C GLY A 126 15.01 43.59 -8.73
N MET A 127 16.19 43.20 -8.23
CA MET A 127 16.64 43.51 -6.86
C MET A 127 17.48 44.79 -6.84
N ASP A 128 17.41 45.49 -5.72
CA ASP A 128 18.16 46.72 -5.54
C ASP A 128 19.67 46.43 -5.54
N THR A 129 20.41 47.19 -6.34
CA THR A 129 21.86 47.16 -6.43
C THR A 129 22.40 48.58 -6.44
N THR A 130 23.67 48.75 -6.12
CA THR A 130 24.29 50.08 -6.17
C THR A 130 24.87 50.37 -7.54
N MET A 131 24.97 51.66 -7.88
CA MET A 131 25.73 52.14 -9.03
C MET A 131 27.14 51.54 -9.03
N SER A 132 27.68 51.32 -10.23
CA SER A 132 29.03 50.81 -10.37
C SER A 132 30.02 51.77 -9.72
N LEU A 133 30.94 51.21 -8.93
CA LEU A 133 32.01 52.00 -8.32
C LEU A 133 32.86 52.70 -9.39
N ALA A 134 32.87 52.23 -10.64
CA ALA A 134 33.58 52.89 -11.75
C ALA A 134 33.08 54.32 -12.02
N ASP A 135 31.78 54.56 -11.83
CA ASP A 135 31.09 55.80 -12.21
C ASP A 135 31.18 56.90 -11.13
N ILE A 136 31.56 56.53 -9.90
CA ILE A 136 31.82 57.47 -8.81
C ILE A 136 33.08 58.29 -9.10
N GLN A 137 33.05 59.61 -8.96
CA GLN A 137 34.21 60.46 -9.20
C GLN A 137 35.15 60.51 -8.00
N LYS A 138 34.61 60.69 -6.79
CA LYS A 138 35.36 60.81 -5.52
C LYS A 138 35.52 59.45 -4.83
N LYS A 139 36.33 58.56 -5.41
CA LYS A 139 36.54 57.18 -4.93
C LYS A 139 37.53 57.07 -3.76
N ASP A 140 38.44 58.04 -3.67
CA ASP A 140 39.49 58.17 -2.67
C ASP A 140 39.06 59.01 -1.46
N GLU A 141 37.84 59.55 -1.47
CA GLU A 141 37.28 60.31 -0.36
C GLU A 141 37.04 59.40 0.85
N TYR A 142 37.40 59.90 2.04
CA TYR A 142 37.35 59.17 3.32
C TYR A 142 36.85 60.04 4.47
N GLN A 143 36.91 61.37 4.39
CA GLN A 143 36.61 62.26 5.53
C GLN A 143 35.12 62.28 5.85
N GLU A 144 34.30 62.57 4.84
CA GLU A 144 32.83 62.59 4.96
C GLU A 144 32.29 61.19 5.25
N LEU A 145 32.90 60.16 4.64
CA LEU A 145 32.54 58.77 4.87
C LEU A 145 32.82 58.35 6.32
N THR A 146 33.97 58.76 6.86
CA THR A 146 34.35 58.51 8.26
C THR A 146 33.37 59.19 9.20
N ALA A 147 33.04 60.46 8.96
CA ALA A 147 32.06 61.19 9.77
C ALA A 147 30.67 60.54 9.75
N PHE A 148 30.26 59.99 8.61
CA PHE A 148 28.98 59.29 8.44
C PHE A 148 28.96 57.91 9.14
N MET A 149 29.98 57.08 8.92
CA MET A 149 30.01 55.69 9.38
C MET A 149 30.46 55.52 10.83
N VAL A 150 31.46 56.29 11.27
CA VAL A 150 32.14 56.13 12.55
C VAL A 150 32.02 57.37 13.42
N GLY A 151 31.92 58.57 12.84
CA GLY A 151 31.93 59.83 13.59
C GLY A 151 33.34 60.32 13.93
N SER A 152 33.43 61.27 14.86
CA SER A 152 34.68 61.99 15.16
C SER A 152 35.67 61.24 16.06
N GLU A 153 35.21 60.22 16.79
CA GLU A 153 36.02 59.50 17.78
C GLU A 153 36.12 58.01 17.45
N PRO A 154 37.26 57.50 16.94
CA PRO A 154 37.40 56.10 16.54
C PRO A 154 37.34 55.10 17.71
N GLN A 155 37.58 55.55 18.95
CA GLN A 155 37.48 54.73 20.16
C GLN A 155 36.05 54.71 20.74
N SER A 156 35.14 55.53 20.21
CA SER A 156 33.73 55.58 20.57
C SER A 156 32.90 55.83 19.31
N PRO A 157 32.80 54.84 18.41
CA PRO A 157 32.11 54.99 17.15
C PRO A 157 30.66 55.41 17.35
N LYS A 158 30.17 56.25 16.44
CA LYS A 158 28.80 56.76 16.39
C LYS A 158 27.83 55.58 16.45
N PHE A 159 26.90 55.65 17.40
CA PHE A 159 25.78 54.73 17.50
C PHE A 159 24.58 55.48 18.07
N ASP A 160 23.44 55.36 17.39
CA ASP A 160 22.13 55.83 17.86
C ASP A 160 21.13 54.72 17.52
N GLU A 161 20.37 54.28 18.52
CA GLU A 161 19.36 53.22 18.36
C GLU A 161 18.27 53.58 17.34
N ASN A 162 18.07 54.87 17.06
CA ASN A 162 17.11 55.35 16.08
C ASN A 162 17.74 55.66 14.71
N ASP A 163 19.07 55.61 14.59
CA ASP A 163 19.80 55.80 13.33
C ASP A 163 20.41 54.46 12.89
N PRO A 164 19.75 53.75 11.96
CA PRO A 164 20.26 52.47 11.49
C PRO A 164 21.51 52.64 10.60
N TRP A 165 21.94 53.87 10.28
CA TRP A 165 23.01 54.13 9.31
C TRP A 165 24.34 54.46 10.00
N SER A 166 25.02 53.42 10.48
CA SER A 166 26.38 53.53 11.06
C SER A 166 27.13 52.18 10.99
N ALA A 167 28.45 52.21 11.16
CA ALA A 167 29.26 50.98 11.25
C ALA A 167 28.86 50.11 12.44
N SER A 168 28.57 50.73 13.59
CA SER A 168 28.12 50.05 14.81
C SER A 168 26.75 49.37 14.62
N ALA A 169 25.79 50.06 13.97
CA ALA A 169 24.48 49.49 13.66
C ALA A 169 24.59 48.33 12.65
N LEU A 170 25.45 48.45 11.64
CA LEU A 170 25.73 47.38 10.69
C LEU A 170 26.24 46.11 11.39
N LYS A 171 27.21 46.27 12.30
CA LYS A 171 27.73 45.16 13.10
C LYS A 171 26.64 44.50 13.95
N GLN A 172 25.84 45.28 14.67
CA GLN A 172 24.74 44.74 15.48
C GLN A 172 23.71 43.99 14.63
N ASN A 173 23.36 44.49 13.45
CA ASN A 173 22.43 43.82 12.55
C ASN A 173 23.00 42.49 12.02
N LEU A 174 24.30 42.43 11.72
CA LEU A 174 24.98 41.19 11.31
C LEU A 174 25.06 40.18 12.46
N GLU A 175 25.38 40.61 13.67
CA GLU A 175 25.39 39.75 14.87
C GLU A 175 23.98 39.25 15.23
N ALA A 176 22.97 40.11 15.16
CA ALA A 176 21.58 39.74 15.37
C ALA A 176 21.10 38.71 14.33
N TYR A 177 21.50 38.86 13.07
CA TYR A 177 21.20 37.88 12.03
C TYR A 177 21.90 36.54 12.28
N ARG A 178 23.18 36.54 12.69
CA ARG A 178 23.88 35.32 13.11
C ARG A 178 23.14 34.61 14.23
N ASP A 179 22.74 35.36 15.28
CA ASP A 179 22.09 34.79 16.45
C ASP A 179 20.68 34.27 16.10
N TYR A 180 19.93 35.00 15.27
CA TYR A 180 18.68 34.53 14.68
C TYR A 180 18.87 33.20 13.95
N LEU A 181 19.86 33.11 13.05
CA LEU A 181 20.12 31.87 12.32
C LEU A 181 20.43 30.73 13.29
N LYS A 182 21.29 30.93 14.30
CA LYS A 182 21.66 29.90 15.28
C LYS A 182 20.47 29.39 16.11
N GLU A 183 19.48 30.23 16.35
CA GLU A 183 18.27 29.91 17.10
C GLU A 183 17.17 29.24 16.27
N ILE A 184 17.39 29.04 14.97
CA ILE A 184 16.42 28.36 14.11
C ILE A 184 16.15 26.95 14.63
N ARG A 185 14.89 26.76 14.98
CA ARG A 185 14.30 25.48 15.37
C ARG A 185 13.15 25.14 14.45
N LEU A 186 13.06 23.88 14.09
CA LEU A 186 11.98 23.33 13.28
C LEU A 186 11.37 22.12 13.98
N VAL A 187 10.05 22.07 14.07
CA VAL A 187 9.32 20.87 14.46
C VAL A 187 8.78 20.23 13.18
N ASP A 188 9.20 19.01 12.89
CA ASP A 188 8.72 18.29 11.70
C ASP A 188 7.27 17.78 11.89
N SER A 189 6.63 17.35 10.80
CA SER A 189 5.24 16.84 10.85
C SER A 189 5.06 15.59 11.73
N GLN A 190 6.17 14.98 12.18
CA GLN A 190 6.20 13.84 13.10
C GLN A 190 6.46 14.27 14.55
N GLY A 191 6.51 15.57 14.84
CA GLY A 191 6.72 16.11 16.18
C GLY A 191 8.17 16.14 16.66
N ASN A 192 9.16 15.87 15.79
CA ASN A 192 10.56 15.92 16.17
C ASN A 192 11.12 17.34 16.03
N SER A 193 11.75 17.84 17.09
CA SER A 193 12.48 19.11 17.03
C SER A 193 13.84 18.93 16.38
N ARG A 194 14.18 19.82 15.46
CA ARG A 194 15.47 19.90 14.78
C ARG A 194 16.08 21.26 15.02
N GLU A 195 17.36 21.22 15.34
CA GLU A 195 18.19 22.40 15.47
C GLU A 195 19.30 22.35 14.42
N LEU A 196 19.88 23.51 14.13
CA LEU A 196 21.06 23.57 13.28
C LEU A 196 22.20 22.72 13.87
N PRO A 197 22.88 21.91 13.03
CA PRO A 197 24.05 21.15 13.44
C PRO A 197 25.15 22.06 13.99
N GLU A 198 25.91 21.55 14.97
CA GLU A 198 26.95 22.33 15.64
C GLU A 198 28.02 22.87 14.68
N TYR A 199 28.35 22.11 13.63
CA TYR A 199 29.33 22.57 12.64
C TYR A 199 28.86 23.81 11.86
N ILE A 200 27.55 23.95 11.58
CA ILE A 200 27.01 25.14 10.92
C ILE A 200 27.05 26.32 11.90
N LYS A 201 26.71 26.09 13.18
CA LYS A 201 26.78 27.14 14.21
C LYS A 201 28.21 27.73 14.33
N VAL A 202 29.23 26.87 14.33
CA VAL A 202 30.63 27.30 14.33
C VAL A 202 30.99 28.09 13.06
N GLN A 203 30.55 27.63 11.89
CA GLN A 203 30.77 28.35 10.63
C GLN A 203 30.11 29.75 10.63
N LEU A 204 28.92 29.87 11.22
CA LEU A 204 28.24 31.16 11.38
C LEU A 204 29.00 32.08 12.35
N ASP A 205 29.52 31.53 13.45
CA ASP A 205 30.34 32.29 14.41
C ASP A 205 31.62 32.83 13.77
N ASP A 206 32.32 32.00 12.98
CA ASP A 206 33.52 32.41 12.26
C ASP A 206 33.22 33.46 11.18
N ARG A 207 32.11 33.28 10.44
CA ARG A 207 31.72 34.15 9.32
C ARG A 207 31.28 35.54 9.78
N PHE A 208 30.54 35.62 10.89
CA PHE A 208 30.09 36.87 11.50
C PHE A 208 30.92 37.19 12.76
N SER A 209 32.24 37.12 12.61
CA SER A 209 33.20 37.53 13.63
C SER A 209 33.75 38.92 13.32
N PHE A 210 33.68 39.81 14.31
CA PHE A 210 34.10 41.21 14.20
C PHE A 210 35.11 41.57 15.30
N PRO A 211 36.29 40.91 15.32
CA PRO A 211 37.30 41.16 16.34
C PRO A 211 37.91 42.55 16.19
N ASN A 212 38.42 43.08 17.30
CA ASN A 212 39.25 44.29 17.28
C ASN A 212 40.58 43.98 16.59
N GLU A 213 41.10 44.96 15.84
CA GLU A 213 42.34 44.83 15.10
C GLU A 213 43.50 45.54 15.82
N MET A 214 44.72 45.09 15.56
CA MET A 214 45.92 45.74 16.09
C MET A 214 46.55 46.58 15.00
N GLU A 215 46.41 47.89 15.11
CA GLU A 215 46.97 48.87 14.17
C GLU A 215 48.02 49.72 14.90
N ASP A 216 49.24 49.79 14.36
CA ASP A 216 50.38 50.50 14.97
C ASP A 216 50.64 50.20 16.46
N GLY A 217 50.33 48.97 16.89
CA GLY A 217 50.51 48.50 18.28
C GLY A 217 49.42 48.98 19.24
N LYS A 218 48.31 49.53 18.75
CA LYS A 218 47.11 49.86 19.52
C LYS A 218 45.95 48.99 19.08
N GLU A 219 45.09 48.63 20.03
CA GLU A 219 43.83 47.96 19.74
C GLU A 219 42.84 48.98 19.17
N VAL A 220 42.34 48.68 17.97
CA VAL A 220 41.38 49.49 17.23
C VAL A 220 40.08 48.69 17.11
N LEU A 221 38.96 49.33 17.43
CA LEU A 221 37.63 48.74 17.28
C LEU A 221 37.38 48.38 15.82
N TRP A 222 36.64 47.30 15.57
CA TRP A 222 36.35 46.80 14.23
C TRP A 222 35.75 47.89 13.31
N GLU A 223 34.84 48.71 13.85
CA GLU A 223 34.18 49.81 13.16
C GLU A 223 35.19 50.86 12.68
N ALA A 224 36.17 51.19 13.52
CA ALA A 224 37.21 52.14 13.15
C ALA A 224 38.21 51.53 12.17
N ALA A 225 38.68 50.29 12.41
CA ALA A 225 39.64 49.62 11.53
C ALA A 225 39.14 49.50 10.08
N ASN A 226 37.83 49.34 9.89
CA ASN A 226 37.24 49.09 8.58
C ASN A 226 36.61 50.33 7.92
N PHE A 227 36.27 51.39 8.67
CA PHE A 227 35.52 52.54 8.15
C PHE A 227 36.09 53.92 8.56
N PHE A 228 37.11 54.00 9.43
CA PHE A 228 37.74 55.27 9.84
C PHE A 228 39.00 55.54 9.03
N ASP A 229 39.06 56.70 8.35
CA ASP A 229 40.12 57.07 7.41
C ASP A 229 40.32 56.06 6.24
N VAL A 230 39.28 55.26 5.97
CA VAL A 230 39.27 54.28 4.86
C VAL A 230 38.54 54.89 3.66
N PRO A 231 39.14 54.86 2.45
CA PRO A 231 38.52 55.42 1.25
C PRO A 231 37.30 54.61 0.81
N LEU A 232 36.32 55.27 0.18
CA LEU A 232 35.11 54.64 -0.36
C LEU A 232 35.42 53.40 -1.22
N ALA A 233 36.48 53.49 -2.05
CA ALA A 233 36.90 52.39 -2.91
C ALA A 233 37.21 51.09 -2.18
N ALA A 234 37.66 51.14 -0.92
CA ALA A 234 37.92 49.96 -0.09
C ALA A 234 36.68 49.53 0.71
N VAL A 235 35.86 50.49 1.16
CA VAL A 235 34.64 50.22 1.94
C VAL A 235 33.57 49.48 1.12
N MET A 236 33.41 49.82 -0.16
CA MET A 236 32.38 49.18 -1.01
C MET A 236 32.60 47.66 -1.20
N PRO A 237 33.81 47.18 -1.58
CA PRO A 237 34.13 45.75 -1.59
C PRO A 237 33.89 45.05 -0.25
N LEU A 238 34.21 45.69 0.87
CA LEU A 238 34.01 45.12 2.20
C LEU A 238 32.51 44.86 2.46
N MET A 239 31.66 45.84 2.18
CA MET A 239 30.20 45.68 2.30
C MET A 239 29.65 44.63 1.31
N SER A 240 30.21 44.54 0.11
CA SER A 240 29.86 43.46 -0.85
C SER A 240 30.23 42.07 -0.32
N LYS A 241 31.38 41.94 0.35
CA LYS A 241 31.79 40.70 1.01
C LYS A 241 30.81 40.33 2.13
N MET A 242 30.33 41.30 2.92
CA MET A 242 29.31 41.04 3.95
C MET A 242 27.99 40.56 3.35
N ILE A 243 27.56 41.12 2.22
CA ILE A 243 26.36 40.63 1.51
C ILE A 243 26.56 39.18 1.06
N ILE A 244 27.75 38.84 0.54
CA ILE A 244 28.09 37.46 0.17
C ILE A 244 28.02 36.54 1.38
N ASP A 245 28.57 36.95 2.54
CA ASP A 245 28.50 36.16 3.76
C ASP A 245 27.05 35.90 4.21
N VAL A 246 26.17 36.90 4.11
CA VAL A 246 24.74 36.76 4.42
C VAL A 246 24.07 35.75 3.49
N GLN A 247 24.35 35.83 2.18
CA GLN A 247 23.80 34.91 1.18
C GLN A 247 24.34 33.49 1.32
N ASP A 248 25.62 33.32 1.64
CA ASP A 248 26.21 32.01 1.91
C ASP A 248 25.63 31.39 3.18
N ALA A 249 25.48 32.18 4.25
CA ALA A 249 24.86 31.72 5.49
C ALA A 249 23.40 31.30 5.27
N GLN A 250 22.65 32.07 4.47
CA GLN A 250 21.31 31.70 4.02
C GLN A 250 21.33 30.35 3.28
N GLU A 251 22.22 30.18 2.32
CA GLU A 251 22.32 28.95 1.53
C GLU A 251 22.68 27.73 2.37
N ASP A 252 23.56 27.87 3.36
CA ASP A 252 23.94 26.79 4.28
C ASP A 252 22.71 26.30 5.09
N VAL A 253 21.90 27.24 5.58
CA VAL A 253 20.66 26.93 6.32
C VAL A 253 19.60 26.33 5.39
N LEU A 254 19.41 26.87 4.19
CA LEU A 254 18.47 26.34 3.21
C LEU A 254 18.86 24.92 2.74
N SER A 255 20.14 24.68 2.52
CA SER A 255 20.70 23.37 2.19
C SER A 255 20.47 22.36 3.32
N TRP A 256 20.66 22.78 4.58
CA TRP A 256 20.33 21.96 5.74
C TRP A 256 18.83 21.61 5.81
N LEU A 257 17.95 22.59 5.59
CA LEU A 257 16.49 22.36 5.54
C LEU A 257 16.13 21.37 4.43
N LEU A 258 16.71 21.51 3.24
CA LEU A 258 16.49 20.62 2.10
C LEU A 258 16.98 19.20 2.37
N GLY A 259 18.19 19.05 2.91
CA GLY A 259 18.75 17.75 3.30
C GLY A 259 17.91 17.07 4.38
N GLY A 260 17.33 17.85 5.30
CA GLY A 260 16.42 17.35 6.33
C GLY A 260 15.17 16.66 5.79
N ILE A 261 14.67 17.07 4.62
CA ILE A 261 13.51 16.44 3.97
C ILE A 261 13.87 15.06 3.39
N GLU A 262 15.07 14.95 2.80
CA GLU A 262 15.55 13.73 2.14
C GLU A 262 16.04 12.67 3.12
N ALA A 263 16.70 13.06 4.20
CA ALA A 263 17.26 12.14 5.18
C ALA A 263 16.21 11.19 5.78
N LYS A 264 14.95 11.63 5.92
CA LYS A 264 13.82 10.81 6.38
C LYS A 264 12.95 10.25 5.25
N SER A 265 13.45 10.18 4.03
CA SER A 265 12.73 9.54 2.92
C SER A 265 13.23 8.10 2.76
N TYR A 266 12.29 7.15 2.76
CA TYR A 266 12.59 5.78 2.39
C TYR A 266 13.11 5.76 0.95
N LYS A 267 14.29 5.18 0.76
CA LYS A 267 14.86 4.96 -0.57
C LYS A 267 14.36 3.61 -1.07
N PHE A 268 13.83 3.59 -2.29
CA PHE A 268 13.35 2.39 -2.94
C PHE A 268 14.07 2.25 -4.28
N THR A 269 14.46 1.03 -4.64
CA THR A 269 15.14 0.74 -5.92
C THR A 269 14.14 0.31 -6.98
N ASP A 270 13.06 -0.37 -6.58
CA ASP A 270 12.15 -1.04 -7.48
C ASP A 270 10.69 -0.70 -7.18
N LEU A 271 9.90 -0.60 -8.25
CA LEU A 271 8.46 -0.35 -8.20
C LEU A 271 7.74 -1.53 -8.84
N LYS A 272 6.73 -2.07 -8.15
CA LYS A 272 5.94 -3.20 -8.64
C LYS A 272 4.44 -2.96 -8.40
N PRO A 273 3.59 -3.08 -9.42
CA PRO A 273 2.15 -3.07 -9.20
C PRO A 273 1.74 -4.34 -8.46
N LEU A 274 0.98 -4.17 -7.38
CA LEU A 274 0.37 -5.24 -6.61
C LEU A 274 -1.15 -5.15 -6.77
N VAL A 275 -1.76 -6.27 -7.14
CA VAL A 275 -3.21 -6.41 -7.26
C VAL A 275 -3.67 -7.37 -6.17
N VAL A 276 -4.46 -6.87 -5.22
CA VAL A 276 -4.97 -7.65 -4.09
C VAL A 276 -6.47 -7.88 -4.33
N PRO A 277 -6.89 -9.07 -4.79
CA PRO A 277 -8.30 -9.37 -4.99
C PRO A 277 -9.03 -9.54 -3.65
N GLU A 278 -10.30 -9.10 -3.58
CA GLU A 278 -11.16 -9.33 -2.40
C GLU A 278 -11.43 -10.83 -2.19
N SER A 279 -11.59 -11.58 -3.29
CA SER A 279 -11.76 -13.03 -3.30
C SER A 279 -11.08 -13.66 -4.52
N ASN A 280 -10.39 -14.79 -4.30
CA ASN A 280 -9.79 -15.59 -5.37
C ASN A 280 -10.78 -16.56 -6.03
N TYR A 281 -12.03 -16.62 -5.56
CA TYR A 281 -13.08 -17.49 -6.10
C TYR A 281 -14.31 -16.67 -6.47
N ILE A 282 -14.61 -16.58 -7.77
CA ILE A 282 -15.69 -15.76 -8.30
C ILE A 282 -16.58 -16.62 -9.18
N LEU A 283 -17.88 -16.57 -8.91
CA LEU A 283 -18.87 -17.28 -9.71
C LEU A 283 -19.18 -16.50 -10.98
N ARG A 284 -19.44 -17.22 -12.08
CA ARG A 284 -19.89 -16.62 -13.34
C ARG A 284 -21.13 -15.74 -13.10
N GLY A 285 -21.08 -14.51 -13.59
CA GLY A 285 -22.12 -13.49 -13.43
C GLY A 285 -21.91 -12.54 -12.25
N ASP A 286 -20.85 -12.72 -11.46
CA ASP A 286 -20.44 -11.81 -10.40
C ASP A 286 -19.31 -10.85 -10.86
N SER A 287 -19.03 -9.79 -10.10
CA SER A 287 -18.00 -8.78 -10.39
C SER A 287 -16.67 -9.09 -9.71
N PHE A 288 -15.57 -9.03 -10.47
CA PHE A 288 -14.21 -9.05 -9.91
C PHE A 288 -13.90 -7.69 -9.28
N ARG A 289 -13.47 -7.70 -8.01
CA ARG A 289 -13.04 -6.51 -7.25
C ARG A 289 -11.65 -6.76 -6.68
N ALA A 290 -10.78 -5.77 -6.81
CA ALA A 290 -9.41 -5.84 -6.33
C ALA A 290 -8.87 -4.44 -6.05
N ASP A 291 -8.05 -4.33 -5.02
CA ASP A 291 -7.25 -3.14 -4.76
C ASP A 291 -5.98 -3.19 -5.61
N VAL A 292 -5.72 -2.11 -6.34
CA VAL A 292 -4.54 -1.97 -7.19
C VAL A 292 -3.64 -0.90 -6.59
N LEU A 293 -2.45 -1.29 -6.14
CA LEU A 293 -1.49 -0.41 -5.50
C LEU A 293 -0.11 -0.55 -6.13
N LEU A 294 0.69 0.53 -6.06
CA LEU A 294 2.09 0.49 -6.47
C LEU A 294 2.95 0.25 -5.23
N ALA A 295 3.56 -0.93 -5.14
CA ALA A 295 4.47 -1.27 -4.06
C ALA A 295 5.88 -0.83 -4.43
N ALA A 296 6.48 0.02 -3.60
CA ALA A 296 7.89 0.37 -3.68
C ALA A 296 8.68 -0.49 -2.69
N TYR A 297 9.80 -1.06 -3.12
CA TYR A 297 10.67 -1.88 -2.27
C TYR A 297 12.14 -1.70 -2.66
N ASP A 298 13.03 -2.11 -1.78
CA ASP A 298 14.49 -2.05 -1.98
C ASP A 298 15.05 -3.47 -2.08
N ALA A 299 15.58 -3.83 -3.24
CA ALA A 299 16.22 -5.13 -3.46
C ALA A 299 17.65 -5.21 -2.89
N THR A 300 18.28 -4.06 -2.62
CA THR A 300 19.64 -3.96 -2.09
C THR A 300 19.69 -4.08 -0.56
N ASN A 301 18.68 -3.57 0.13
CA ASN A 301 18.50 -3.71 1.58
C ASN A 301 17.31 -4.62 1.89
N ALA A 302 17.55 -5.93 1.81
CA ALA A 302 16.53 -6.94 2.07
C ALA A 302 16.06 -6.88 3.54
N PRO A 303 14.74 -6.77 3.82
CA PRO A 303 14.22 -6.78 5.18
C PRO A 303 14.29 -8.17 5.83
N ASP A 304 14.19 -8.26 7.14
CA ASP A 304 13.94 -9.55 7.81
C ASP A 304 12.43 -9.79 7.87
N ILE A 305 11.96 -10.92 7.35
CA ILE A 305 10.53 -11.27 7.33
C ILE A 305 10.30 -12.49 8.22
N PHE A 306 9.41 -12.36 9.19
CA PHE A 306 9.00 -13.43 10.09
C PHE A 306 7.52 -13.73 9.94
N ILE A 307 7.15 -15.00 10.05
CA ILE A 307 5.77 -15.48 9.90
C ILE A 307 5.51 -16.49 11.00
N ASP A 308 4.36 -16.37 11.65
CA ASP A 308 3.89 -17.32 12.64
C ASP A 308 3.47 -18.63 11.94
N ASP A 309 3.93 -19.76 12.48
CA ASP A 309 3.58 -21.09 11.98
C ASP A 309 2.16 -21.52 12.42
N GLN A 310 1.59 -20.83 13.41
CA GLN A 310 0.24 -21.06 13.89
C GLN A 310 -0.80 -20.13 13.23
N LYS A 311 -2.03 -20.63 13.13
CA LYS A 311 -3.19 -19.84 12.69
C LYS A 311 -3.42 -18.69 13.66
N TRP A 312 -3.74 -17.51 13.12
CA TRP A 312 -4.12 -16.36 13.92
C TRP A 312 -5.39 -16.63 14.76
N ASP A 313 -5.29 -16.41 16.07
CA ASP A 313 -6.35 -16.72 17.05
C ASP A 313 -7.30 -15.53 17.33
N GLY A 314 -7.08 -14.38 16.67
CA GLY A 314 -7.88 -13.17 16.83
C GLY A 314 -7.52 -12.33 18.07
N ARG A 315 -6.51 -12.71 18.86
CA ARG A 315 -6.03 -11.91 20.00
C ARG A 315 -4.76 -11.19 19.63
N ASP A 316 -4.75 -9.87 19.79
CA ASP A 316 -3.58 -9.08 19.46
C ASP A 316 -2.40 -9.39 20.41
N SER A 317 -1.57 -10.35 20.00
CA SER A 317 -0.27 -10.57 20.60
C SER A 317 0.65 -9.47 20.09
N ALA A 318 0.60 -8.31 20.74
CA ALA A 318 1.55 -7.21 20.56
C ALA A 318 2.98 -7.58 21.00
N MET A 319 3.19 -8.83 21.46
CA MET A 319 4.49 -9.40 21.82
C MET A 319 4.65 -10.84 21.30
N LEU A 320 4.57 -11.05 19.98
CA LEU A 320 5.40 -12.12 19.42
C LEU A 320 6.81 -11.54 19.32
N ALA A 321 7.62 -11.79 20.34
CA ALA A 321 9.05 -11.54 20.24
C ALA A 321 9.60 -12.54 19.23
N TYR A 322 9.68 -12.14 17.97
CA TYR A 322 10.45 -12.86 16.93
C TYR A 322 11.97 -12.86 17.23
N GLU A 323 12.37 -12.56 18.48
CA GLU A 323 13.73 -12.68 18.96
C GLU A 323 14.13 -14.16 18.96
N GLY A 324 15.10 -14.51 18.12
CA GLY A 324 15.63 -15.87 18.00
C GLY A 324 14.89 -16.79 17.02
N MET A 325 13.87 -16.29 16.29
CA MET A 325 13.34 -17.02 15.12
C MET A 325 14.22 -16.77 13.89
N GLU A 326 14.39 -17.78 13.05
CA GLU A 326 15.01 -17.58 11.73
C GLU A 326 14.03 -16.87 10.80
N GLY A 327 14.48 -15.76 10.21
CA GLY A 327 13.73 -15.06 9.18
C GLY A 327 13.57 -15.90 7.91
N MET A 328 12.54 -15.62 7.15
CA MET A 328 12.32 -16.24 5.84
C MET A 328 13.45 -15.86 4.88
N THR A 329 13.90 -16.82 4.08
CA THR A 329 14.89 -16.56 3.02
C THR A 329 14.33 -15.61 1.97
N ILE A 330 15.01 -14.50 1.76
CA ILE A 330 14.69 -13.55 0.69
C ILE A 330 15.40 -13.96 -0.60
N GLY A 331 14.66 -13.94 -1.71
CA GLY A 331 15.23 -14.24 -3.03
C GLY A 331 16.17 -13.11 -3.50
N ALA A 332 16.97 -13.38 -4.54
CA ALA A 332 17.83 -12.36 -5.18
C ALA A 332 17.03 -11.17 -5.76
N ASP A 333 15.71 -11.29 -5.84
CA ASP A 333 14.75 -10.27 -6.21
C ASP A 333 14.29 -9.40 -5.03
N GLY A 334 14.88 -9.55 -3.84
CA GLY A 334 14.52 -8.76 -2.65
C GLY A 334 13.16 -9.14 -2.04
N MET A 335 12.50 -10.19 -2.54
CA MET A 335 11.17 -10.62 -2.09
C MET A 335 11.22 -11.91 -1.26
N GLY A 336 10.47 -11.93 -0.17
CA GLY A 336 10.17 -13.15 0.59
C GLY A 336 9.11 -14.00 -0.12
N LYS A 337 9.39 -15.29 -0.34
CA LYS A 337 8.46 -16.23 -1.00
C LYS A 337 7.86 -17.19 0.01
N LEU A 338 6.68 -16.85 0.53
CA LEU A 338 5.96 -17.66 1.51
C LEU A 338 5.35 -18.91 0.87
N ARG A 339 5.61 -20.08 1.48
CA ARG A 339 4.98 -21.35 1.12
C ARG A 339 4.59 -22.12 2.39
N ILE A 340 3.29 -22.25 2.64
CA ILE A 340 2.75 -22.99 3.78
C ILE A 340 2.08 -24.29 3.28
N PRO A 341 2.55 -25.48 3.68
CA PRO A 341 1.92 -26.74 3.31
C PRO A 341 0.61 -26.95 4.09
N THR A 342 -0.50 -27.17 3.39
CA THR A 342 -1.83 -27.34 4.02
C THR A 342 -2.13 -28.77 4.50
N ARG A 343 -1.17 -29.70 4.37
CA ARG A 343 -1.35 -31.11 4.72
C ARG A 343 -1.48 -31.25 6.23
N GLY A 344 -2.64 -31.70 6.70
CA GLY A 344 -2.94 -31.89 8.13
C GLY A 344 -3.52 -30.66 8.82
N MET A 345 -3.79 -29.56 8.10
CA MET A 345 -4.49 -28.40 8.64
C MET A 345 -5.98 -28.65 8.80
N SER A 346 -6.63 -27.94 9.73
CA SER A 346 -8.08 -27.92 9.87
C SER A 346 -8.74 -27.31 8.63
N LEU A 347 -9.88 -27.88 8.22
CA LEU A 347 -10.70 -27.32 7.14
C LEU A 347 -11.29 -25.96 7.54
N GLY A 348 -11.55 -25.10 6.56
CA GLY A 348 -12.17 -23.79 6.73
C GLY A 348 -11.23 -22.60 6.46
N GLU A 349 -11.65 -21.43 6.92
CA GLU A 349 -10.93 -20.17 6.73
C GLU A 349 -9.79 -20.00 7.73
N MET A 350 -8.63 -19.57 7.22
CA MET A 350 -7.42 -19.35 8.00
C MET A 350 -6.66 -18.13 7.48
N ASN A 351 -5.98 -17.45 8.38
CA ASN A 351 -5.00 -16.41 8.10
C ASN A 351 -3.81 -16.56 9.06
N PHE A 352 -2.67 -16.04 8.64
CA PHE A 352 -1.41 -16.08 9.37
C PHE A 352 -0.96 -14.66 9.68
N LYS A 353 -0.34 -14.45 10.84
CA LYS A 353 0.28 -13.17 11.22
C LYS A 353 1.77 -13.24 10.91
N GLY A 354 2.34 -12.10 10.52
CA GLY A 354 3.77 -11.95 10.30
C GLY A 354 4.28 -10.58 10.71
N LEU A 355 5.59 -10.42 10.66
CA LEU A 355 6.30 -9.18 10.95
C LEU A 355 7.41 -8.97 9.92
N ILE A 356 7.48 -7.77 9.36
CA ILE A 356 8.60 -7.32 8.55
C ILE A 356 9.44 -6.36 9.40
N ARG A 357 10.74 -6.60 9.50
CA ARG A 357 11.70 -5.67 10.10
C ARG A 357 12.54 -5.08 8.99
N PHE A 358 12.52 -3.76 8.88
CA PHE A 358 13.25 -3.03 7.86
C PHE A 358 14.08 -1.92 8.50
N GLN A 359 15.28 -1.67 7.97
CA GLN A 359 16.13 -0.59 8.45
C GLN A 359 15.69 0.73 7.82
N GLY A 360 15.10 1.60 8.63
CA GLY A 360 14.67 2.93 8.20
C GLY A 360 15.84 3.85 7.83
N PRO A 361 15.55 5.03 7.23
CA PRO A 361 16.56 5.99 6.80
C PRO A 361 17.46 6.51 7.94
N ASP A 362 16.94 6.51 9.16
CA ASP A 362 17.64 6.92 10.39
C ASP A 362 18.55 5.80 10.95
N GLY A 363 18.64 4.65 10.26
CA GLY A 363 19.41 3.48 10.68
C GLY A 363 18.71 2.58 11.71
N ASN A 364 17.59 3.03 12.27
CA ASN A 364 16.76 2.26 13.21
C ASN A 364 16.00 1.14 12.48
N ILE A 365 15.89 -0.03 13.12
CA ILE A 365 15.10 -1.14 12.61
C ILE A 365 13.66 -0.99 13.09
N GLU A 366 12.72 -0.84 12.16
CA GLU A 366 11.30 -0.66 12.46
C GLU A 366 10.50 -1.94 12.18
N PRO A 367 9.63 -2.37 13.13
CA PRO A 367 8.75 -3.52 12.95
C PRO A 367 7.41 -3.14 12.31
N TYR A 368 7.04 -3.80 11.21
CA TYR A 368 5.76 -3.67 10.51
C TYR A 368 4.98 -4.99 10.53
N PRO A 369 3.90 -5.10 11.33
CA PRO A 369 3.08 -6.31 11.37
C PRO A 369 2.17 -6.41 10.13
N PHE A 370 1.93 -7.63 9.66
CA PHE A 370 0.97 -7.91 8.60
C PHE A 370 0.15 -9.17 8.87
N LEU A 371 -0.99 -9.27 8.19
CA LEU A 371 -1.85 -10.45 8.15
C LEU A 371 -1.94 -10.94 6.71
N THR A 372 -1.87 -12.25 6.50
CA THR A 372 -2.14 -12.82 5.18
C THR A 372 -3.62 -12.65 4.83
N PRO A 373 -3.98 -12.58 3.54
CA PRO A 373 -5.37 -12.72 3.11
C PRO A 373 -5.99 -14.00 3.66
N THR A 374 -7.32 -14.01 3.84
CA THR A 374 -8.05 -15.21 4.26
C THR A 374 -7.90 -16.30 3.20
N ILE A 375 -7.39 -17.46 3.61
CA ILE A 375 -7.22 -18.64 2.78
C ILE A 375 -8.23 -19.69 3.25
N THR A 376 -9.01 -20.25 2.32
CA THR A 376 -9.93 -21.36 2.61
C THR A 376 -9.27 -22.69 2.26
N VAL A 377 -9.11 -23.57 3.24
CA VAL A 377 -8.64 -24.95 3.03
C VAL A 377 -9.85 -25.88 3.01
N ALA A 378 -10.06 -26.55 1.88
CA ALA A 378 -11.16 -27.48 1.65
C ALA A 378 -10.64 -28.83 1.14
N GLU A 379 -11.42 -29.89 1.36
CA GLU A 379 -11.12 -31.20 0.78
C GLU A 379 -11.34 -31.18 -0.74
N PRO A 380 -10.48 -31.87 -1.52
CA PRO A 380 -10.68 -32.00 -2.94
C PRO A 380 -11.96 -32.82 -3.23
N ALA A 381 -12.98 -32.18 -3.77
CA ALA A 381 -14.23 -32.84 -4.16
C ALA A 381 -14.20 -33.25 -5.64
N LEU A 382 -14.39 -34.54 -5.92
CA LEU A 382 -14.61 -35.07 -7.27
C LEU A 382 -16.09 -35.45 -7.44
N VAL A 383 -16.80 -34.80 -8.35
CA VAL A 383 -18.20 -35.10 -8.64
C VAL A 383 -18.32 -35.96 -9.90
N VAL A 384 -18.54 -37.26 -9.72
CA VAL A 384 -18.86 -38.18 -10.83
C VAL A 384 -20.34 -38.55 -10.75
N SER A 385 -21.16 -38.00 -11.64
CA SER A 385 -22.60 -38.30 -11.65
C SER A 385 -23.03 -39.04 -12.92
N PRO A 386 -23.46 -40.31 -12.85
CA PRO A 386 -23.94 -41.07 -14.01
C PRO A 386 -25.23 -40.46 -14.59
N THR A 387 -25.20 -40.02 -15.85
CA THR A 387 -26.29 -39.27 -16.49
C THR A 387 -27.58 -40.07 -16.67
N LYS A 388 -27.49 -41.39 -16.84
CA LYS A 388 -28.66 -42.28 -17.01
C LYS A 388 -29.28 -42.76 -15.70
N MET A 389 -28.60 -42.54 -14.57
CA MET A 389 -29.06 -42.96 -13.24
C MET A 389 -29.69 -41.81 -12.42
N ASN A 390 -30.00 -40.66 -13.05
CA ASN A 390 -30.76 -39.57 -12.43
C ASN A 390 -32.26 -39.95 -12.26
N VAL A 391 -32.53 -40.96 -11.46
CA VAL A 391 -33.85 -41.55 -11.26
C VAL A 391 -34.15 -41.70 -9.77
N PHE A 392 -35.33 -41.26 -9.35
CA PHE A 392 -35.90 -41.60 -8.05
C PHE A 392 -37.04 -42.59 -8.20
N TYR A 393 -37.12 -43.55 -7.28
CA TYR A 393 -38.19 -44.54 -7.23
C TYR A 393 -39.22 -44.19 -6.16
N ARG A 394 -40.50 -44.22 -6.53
CA ARG A 394 -41.62 -44.04 -5.58
C ARG A 394 -41.70 -45.21 -4.61
N GLY A 395 -42.09 -44.94 -3.36
CA GLY A 395 -42.33 -45.98 -2.35
C GLY A 395 -41.07 -46.55 -1.69
N VAL A 396 -39.89 -46.00 -1.99
CA VAL A 396 -38.62 -46.32 -1.31
C VAL A 396 -37.86 -45.04 -0.98
N PRO A 397 -37.10 -44.99 0.13
CA PRO A 397 -36.22 -43.87 0.44
C PRO A 397 -35.05 -43.83 -0.55
N ASN A 398 -34.84 -42.70 -1.23
CA ASN A 398 -33.76 -42.54 -2.21
C ASN A 398 -32.62 -41.71 -1.59
N PRO A 399 -31.47 -42.30 -1.21
CA PRO A 399 -30.34 -41.55 -0.66
C PRO A 399 -29.63 -40.74 -1.75
N VAL A 400 -29.24 -39.51 -1.42
CA VAL A 400 -28.56 -38.56 -2.31
C VAL A 400 -27.52 -37.75 -1.53
N GLU A 401 -26.33 -37.59 -2.09
CA GLU A 401 -25.33 -36.65 -1.60
C GLU A 401 -25.36 -35.37 -2.45
N VAL A 402 -25.33 -34.23 -1.77
CA VAL A 402 -25.30 -32.91 -2.41
C VAL A 402 -24.10 -32.16 -1.87
N SER A 403 -23.18 -31.81 -2.75
CA SER A 403 -22.01 -30.99 -2.44
C SER A 403 -21.86 -29.88 -3.47
N VAL A 404 -21.40 -28.73 -3.01
CA VAL A 404 -21.08 -27.58 -3.85
C VAL A 404 -19.60 -27.28 -3.65
N PRO A 405 -18.76 -27.36 -4.69
CA PRO A 405 -17.34 -27.07 -4.56
C PRO A 405 -17.11 -25.68 -3.97
N GLY A 406 -16.29 -25.59 -2.92
CA GLY A 406 -15.95 -24.33 -2.26
C GLY A 406 -16.97 -23.84 -1.23
N VAL A 407 -18.04 -24.58 -0.94
CA VAL A 407 -19.06 -24.20 0.06
C VAL A 407 -19.15 -25.29 1.13
N PRO A 408 -19.00 -24.93 2.43
CA PRO A 408 -19.22 -25.85 3.54
C PRO A 408 -20.64 -26.45 3.56
N GLN A 409 -20.80 -27.71 3.99
CA GLN A 409 -22.06 -28.44 3.91
C GLN A 409 -23.19 -27.85 4.77
N ASP A 410 -22.85 -27.14 5.85
CA ASP A 410 -23.78 -26.41 6.71
C ASP A 410 -24.30 -25.11 6.07
N LYS A 411 -23.63 -24.60 5.03
CA LYS A 411 -23.99 -23.41 4.27
C LYS A 411 -24.77 -23.73 2.98
N ILE A 412 -25.27 -24.96 2.86
CA ILE A 412 -26.04 -25.45 1.71
C ILE A 412 -27.49 -25.72 2.13
N ASP A 413 -28.43 -25.01 1.51
CA ASP A 413 -29.87 -25.26 1.61
C ASP A 413 -30.35 -26.02 0.36
N VAL A 414 -30.90 -27.22 0.54
CA VAL A 414 -31.36 -28.08 -0.56
C VAL A 414 -32.88 -28.18 -0.54
N ARG A 415 -33.51 -27.91 -1.68
CA ARG A 415 -34.96 -27.99 -1.87
C ARG A 415 -35.31 -28.87 -3.06
N ILE A 416 -36.51 -29.43 -3.03
CA ILE A 416 -37.07 -30.24 -4.10
C ILE A 416 -38.49 -29.76 -4.41
N ASP A 417 -38.87 -29.78 -5.68
CA ASP A 417 -40.21 -29.37 -6.14
C ASP A 417 -41.17 -30.57 -6.32
N GLY A 418 -42.33 -30.35 -6.95
CA GLY A 418 -43.24 -31.43 -7.34
C GLY A 418 -43.98 -32.12 -6.18
N GLY A 419 -44.02 -31.49 -5.00
CA GLY A 419 -44.63 -32.08 -3.80
C GLY A 419 -43.84 -33.26 -3.23
N HIS A 420 -42.58 -33.42 -3.63
CA HIS A 420 -41.66 -34.42 -3.08
C HIS A 420 -41.11 -33.97 -1.73
N SER A 421 -40.64 -34.91 -0.90
CA SER A 421 -40.00 -34.60 0.37
C SER A 421 -38.50 -34.87 0.28
N ILE A 422 -37.70 -33.98 0.86
CA ILE A 422 -36.27 -34.16 1.04
C ILE A 422 -35.90 -33.90 2.51
N LYS A 423 -35.15 -34.82 3.12
CA LYS A 423 -34.78 -34.78 4.54
C LYS A 423 -33.28 -34.94 4.70
N ARG A 424 -32.63 -33.99 5.37
CA ARG A 424 -31.22 -34.05 5.72
C ARG A 424 -30.99 -35.06 6.84
N GLN A 425 -29.97 -35.90 6.68
CA GLN A 425 -29.54 -36.89 7.65
C GLN A 425 -28.40 -36.34 8.52
N SER A 426 -28.09 -37.01 9.63
CA SER A 426 -27.04 -36.60 10.57
C SER A 426 -25.63 -36.67 9.98
N ASP A 427 -25.42 -37.51 8.96
CA ASP A 427 -24.17 -37.64 8.21
C ASP A 427 -24.03 -36.60 7.08
N GLY A 428 -25.01 -35.69 6.94
CA GLY A 428 -25.04 -34.66 5.91
C GLY A 428 -25.59 -35.13 4.55
N SER A 429 -25.90 -36.42 4.39
CA SER A 429 -26.61 -36.93 3.22
C SER A 429 -28.10 -36.50 3.24
N TYR A 430 -28.80 -36.70 2.13
CA TYR A 430 -30.22 -36.38 2.00
C TYR A 430 -31.00 -37.63 1.58
N ILE A 431 -32.20 -37.81 2.13
CA ILE A 431 -33.15 -38.83 1.66
C ILE A 431 -34.27 -38.13 0.93
N VAL A 432 -34.48 -38.53 -0.32
CA VAL A 432 -35.58 -38.07 -1.18
C VAL A 432 -36.70 -39.11 -1.18
N GLU A 433 -37.90 -38.66 -0.85
CA GLU A 433 -39.15 -39.42 -0.88
C GLU A 433 -40.09 -38.81 -1.94
N PRO A 434 -40.18 -39.43 -3.13
CA PRO A 434 -41.09 -38.95 -4.16
C PRO A 434 -42.55 -39.05 -3.74
N ALA A 435 -43.35 -38.09 -4.21
CA ALA A 435 -44.78 -38.03 -3.96
C ALA A 435 -45.48 -39.27 -4.53
N ASN A 436 -46.51 -39.77 -3.83
CA ASN A 436 -47.30 -40.91 -4.28
C ASN A 436 -48.34 -40.54 -5.36
N ASN A 437 -47.95 -39.67 -6.31
CA ASN A 437 -48.77 -39.24 -7.42
C ASN A 437 -48.09 -39.65 -8.74
N SER A 438 -48.77 -40.48 -9.53
CA SER A 438 -48.25 -41.02 -10.79
C SER A 438 -48.19 -40.00 -11.93
N SER A 439 -48.89 -38.87 -11.81
CA SER A 439 -48.86 -37.77 -12.77
C SER A 439 -47.56 -36.95 -12.69
N ILE A 440 -46.87 -36.97 -11.53
CA ILE A 440 -45.65 -36.18 -11.31
C ILE A 440 -44.44 -37.03 -11.68
N ARG A 441 -43.86 -36.80 -12.86
CA ARG A 441 -42.80 -37.66 -13.43
C ARG A 441 -41.38 -37.10 -13.32
N GLU A 442 -41.24 -35.91 -12.77
CA GLU A 442 -39.97 -35.19 -12.67
C GLU A 442 -39.84 -34.57 -11.28
N ALA A 443 -38.61 -34.48 -10.81
CA ALA A 443 -38.23 -33.90 -9.53
C ALA A 443 -37.00 -33.01 -9.76
N ASN A 444 -37.13 -31.71 -9.54
CA ASN A 444 -36.00 -30.78 -9.65
C ASN A 444 -35.46 -30.49 -8.27
N ILE A 445 -34.16 -30.77 -8.10
CA ILE A 445 -33.42 -30.37 -6.91
C ILE A 445 -32.81 -29.00 -7.17
N THR A 446 -33.11 -28.06 -6.28
CA THR A 446 -32.56 -26.70 -6.28
C THR A 446 -31.71 -26.52 -5.04
N VAL A 447 -30.51 -25.99 -5.23
CA VAL A 447 -29.53 -25.79 -4.16
C VAL A 447 -29.24 -24.31 -4.02
N SER A 448 -29.39 -23.77 -2.82
CA SER A 448 -28.98 -22.41 -2.48
C SER A 448 -27.75 -22.48 -1.59
N ALA A 449 -26.65 -21.88 -2.03
CA ALA A 449 -25.41 -21.80 -1.28
C ALA A 449 -25.24 -20.39 -0.69
N GLU A 450 -24.83 -20.31 0.57
CA GLU A 450 -24.37 -19.06 1.18
C GLU A 450 -22.87 -18.88 0.88
N LEU A 451 -22.54 -17.79 0.22
CA LEU A 451 -21.17 -17.41 -0.13
C LEU A 451 -20.45 -16.82 1.09
N PRO A 452 -19.10 -16.73 1.07
CA PRO A 452 -18.33 -16.12 2.16
C PRO A 452 -18.70 -14.66 2.46
N ASP A 453 -19.27 -13.95 1.49
CA ASP A 453 -19.79 -12.58 1.61
C ASP A 453 -21.16 -12.51 2.34
N GLY A 454 -21.72 -13.65 2.76
CA GLY A 454 -23.02 -13.77 3.41
C GLY A 454 -24.21 -13.74 2.44
N THR A 455 -23.99 -13.56 1.14
CA THR A 455 -25.07 -13.57 0.15
C THR A 455 -25.49 -15.01 -0.18
N LYS A 456 -26.80 -15.20 -0.40
CA LYS A 456 -27.34 -16.50 -0.82
C LYS A 456 -27.54 -16.52 -2.33
N LYS A 457 -26.88 -17.45 -3.00
CA LYS A 457 -27.01 -17.65 -4.44
C LYS A 457 -27.63 -19.01 -4.73
N THR A 458 -28.70 -19.00 -5.53
CA THR A 458 -29.35 -20.22 -6.01
C THR A 458 -28.63 -20.73 -7.25
N LEU A 459 -28.23 -22.00 -7.20
CA LEU A 459 -27.57 -22.71 -8.29
C LEU A 459 -28.61 -23.25 -9.30
N PRO A 460 -28.19 -23.54 -10.54
CA PRO A 460 -29.05 -24.17 -11.52
C PRO A 460 -29.65 -25.48 -10.98
N SER A 461 -30.95 -25.69 -11.23
CA SER A 461 -31.64 -26.88 -10.78
C SER A 461 -31.18 -28.12 -11.53
N LYS A 462 -31.16 -29.27 -10.85
CA LYS A 462 -30.83 -30.58 -11.44
C LYS A 462 -32.10 -31.43 -11.51
N ASN A 463 -32.47 -31.82 -12.72
CA ASN A 463 -33.69 -32.62 -12.98
C ASN A 463 -33.42 -34.12 -12.80
N PHE A 464 -34.28 -34.76 -12.03
CA PHE A 464 -34.35 -36.20 -11.81
C PHE A 464 -35.69 -36.74 -12.30
N ARG A 465 -35.66 -37.93 -12.90
CA ARG A 465 -36.85 -38.62 -13.38
C ARG A 465 -37.47 -39.43 -12.23
N VAL A 466 -38.78 -39.34 -12.04
CA VAL A 466 -39.48 -40.10 -11.00
C VAL A 466 -40.16 -41.32 -11.62
N LYS A 467 -39.62 -42.50 -11.34
CA LYS A 467 -40.14 -43.79 -11.83
C LYS A 467 -40.85 -44.57 -10.73
N ARG A 468 -41.71 -45.49 -11.14
CA ARG A 468 -42.23 -46.52 -10.23
C ARG A 468 -41.18 -47.61 -10.05
N ILE A 469 -41.25 -48.33 -8.93
CA ILE A 469 -40.44 -49.55 -8.74
C ILE A 469 -40.72 -50.50 -9.91
N PRO A 470 -39.72 -51.17 -10.51
CA PRO A 470 -39.95 -52.17 -11.55
C PRO A 470 -40.87 -53.30 -11.08
N ASP A 471 -41.40 -54.10 -12.01
CA ASP A 471 -42.27 -55.21 -11.64
C ASP A 471 -41.43 -56.38 -11.09
N PRO A 472 -41.82 -56.99 -9.96
CA PRO A 472 -41.10 -58.13 -9.40
C PRO A 472 -41.33 -59.38 -10.24
N VAL A 473 -40.46 -60.36 -10.06
CA VAL A 473 -40.56 -61.67 -10.72
C VAL A 473 -41.17 -62.66 -9.74
N ALA A 474 -42.14 -63.44 -10.20
CA ALA A 474 -42.73 -64.53 -9.42
C ALA A 474 -41.76 -65.71 -9.31
N PHE A 475 -41.72 -66.34 -8.15
CA PHE A 475 -40.92 -67.53 -7.87
C PHE A 475 -41.76 -68.58 -7.17
N TRP A 476 -41.61 -69.83 -7.60
CA TRP A 476 -42.20 -70.97 -6.92
C TRP A 476 -41.17 -72.10 -6.89
N THR A 477 -40.91 -72.65 -5.70
CA THR A 477 -39.92 -73.73 -5.45
C THR A 477 -38.52 -73.44 -6.04
N GLY A 478 -38.15 -72.15 -6.09
CA GLY A 478 -36.87 -71.69 -6.66
C GLY A 478 -36.87 -71.53 -8.19
N LYS A 479 -37.98 -71.81 -8.87
CA LYS A 479 -38.15 -71.58 -10.31
C LYS A 479 -38.73 -70.20 -10.58
N LYS A 480 -38.35 -69.59 -11.71
CA LYS A 480 -38.89 -68.33 -12.25
C LYS A 480 -39.59 -68.57 -13.60
N PRO A 481 -40.31 -67.58 -14.17
CA PRO A 481 -41.08 -67.78 -15.41
C PRO A 481 -40.24 -68.23 -16.61
N SER A 482 -38.92 -67.96 -16.62
CA SER A 482 -38.02 -68.43 -17.68
C SER A 482 -37.60 -69.90 -17.54
N ASP A 483 -37.80 -70.52 -16.38
CA ASP A 483 -37.56 -71.95 -16.20
C ASP A 483 -38.69 -72.76 -16.81
N LYS A 484 -38.35 -73.80 -17.59
CA LYS A 484 -39.33 -74.63 -18.31
C LYS A 484 -39.70 -75.93 -17.60
N GLY A 485 -38.93 -76.32 -16.58
CA GLY A 485 -38.99 -77.63 -15.96
C GLY A 485 -39.03 -77.56 -14.44
N ILE A 486 -39.81 -78.46 -13.84
CA ILE A 486 -39.86 -78.67 -12.40
C ILE A 486 -39.88 -80.17 -12.10
N THR A 487 -39.18 -80.60 -11.06
CA THR A 487 -39.17 -82.00 -10.63
C THR A 487 -40.37 -82.29 -9.73
N LYS A 488 -40.82 -83.56 -9.68
CA LYS A 488 -41.90 -83.96 -8.78
C LYS A 488 -41.57 -83.73 -7.30
N ALA A 489 -40.30 -83.86 -6.91
CA ALA A 489 -39.86 -83.58 -5.54
C ALA A 489 -40.01 -82.09 -5.17
N GLU A 490 -39.60 -81.18 -6.07
CA GLU A 490 -39.76 -79.73 -5.88
C GLU A 490 -41.24 -79.35 -5.74
N VAL A 491 -42.12 -79.91 -6.58
CA VAL A 491 -43.57 -79.69 -6.50
C VAL A 491 -44.16 -80.14 -5.15
N LEU A 492 -43.71 -81.31 -4.65
CA LEU A 492 -44.20 -81.88 -3.39
C LEU A 492 -43.65 -81.20 -2.13
N SER A 493 -42.73 -80.25 -2.26
CA SER A 493 -42.29 -79.39 -1.14
C SER A 493 -43.42 -78.47 -0.63
N PHE A 494 -44.44 -78.21 -1.47
CA PHE A 494 -45.54 -77.28 -1.19
C PHE A 494 -45.07 -75.89 -0.73
N ALA A 495 -43.93 -75.42 -1.26
CA ALA A 495 -43.42 -74.10 -0.98
C ALA A 495 -44.44 -73.01 -1.38
N PRO A 496 -44.50 -71.89 -0.65
CA PRO A 496 -45.33 -70.75 -1.02
C PRO A 496 -44.82 -70.11 -2.33
N VAL A 497 -45.74 -69.49 -3.06
CA VAL A 497 -45.40 -68.61 -4.18
C VAL A 497 -44.83 -67.33 -3.58
N ALA A 498 -43.66 -66.91 -4.05
CA ALA A 498 -42.99 -65.68 -3.62
C ALA A 498 -42.82 -64.74 -4.81
N ALA A 499 -42.65 -63.46 -4.55
CA ALA A 499 -42.26 -62.49 -5.57
C ALA A 499 -41.02 -61.75 -5.06
N ARG A 500 -40.03 -61.55 -5.93
CA ARG A 500 -38.75 -60.90 -5.59
C ARG A 500 -38.31 -60.01 -6.73
N MET A 501 -37.57 -58.96 -6.39
CA MET A 501 -36.93 -58.09 -7.38
C MET A 501 -35.64 -58.73 -7.88
N GLU A 502 -35.47 -58.82 -9.20
CA GLU A 502 -34.22 -59.25 -9.82
C GLU A 502 -33.50 -58.01 -10.37
N GLY A 503 -32.25 -57.78 -9.97
CA GLY A 503 -31.43 -56.66 -10.48
C GLY A 503 -31.91 -55.27 -10.06
N PHE A 504 -32.53 -55.13 -8.88
CA PHE A 504 -32.96 -53.84 -8.33
C PHE A 504 -32.14 -53.49 -7.09
N ASP A 505 -31.58 -52.27 -7.06
CA ASP A 505 -30.60 -51.85 -6.05
C ASP A 505 -31.22 -51.52 -4.68
N PHE A 506 -32.56 -51.45 -4.58
CA PHE A 506 -33.26 -51.17 -3.33
C PHE A 506 -33.82 -52.46 -2.71
N ASP A 507 -33.70 -52.58 -1.39
CA ASP A 507 -34.31 -53.67 -0.63
C ASP A 507 -35.84 -53.49 -0.55
N VAL A 508 -36.55 -54.18 -1.42
CA VAL A 508 -38.01 -54.12 -1.54
C VAL A 508 -38.63 -55.47 -1.16
N LYS A 509 -39.48 -55.45 -0.13
CA LYS A 509 -40.26 -56.61 0.31
C LYS A 509 -41.60 -56.65 -0.41
N VAL A 510 -41.80 -57.66 -1.25
CA VAL A 510 -43.04 -57.87 -2.02
C VAL A 510 -43.89 -58.95 -1.37
N ARG A 511 -45.21 -58.73 -1.27
CA ARG A 511 -46.17 -59.70 -0.74
C ARG A 511 -47.10 -60.21 -1.84
N VAL A 512 -47.15 -61.53 -2.03
CA VAL A 512 -48.14 -62.17 -2.93
C VAL A 512 -49.50 -62.23 -2.23
N LYS A 513 -50.54 -61.70 -2.87
CA LYS A 513 -51.92 -61.66 -2.38
C LYS A 513 -52.74 -62.85 -2.86
N SER A 514 -52.64 -63.23 -4.13
CA SER A 514 -53.38 -64.37 -4.69
C SER A 514 -52.66 -64.95 -5.90
N PHE A 515 -53.02 -66.18 -6.27
CA PHE A 515 -52.61 -66.80 -7.53
C PHE A 515 -53.62 -67.89 -7.91
N THR A 516 -53.73 -68.18 -9.20
CA THR A 516 -54.49 -69.32 -9.73
C THR A 516 -53.52 -70.39 -10.22
N MET A 517 -53.65 -71.63 -9.73
CA MET A 517 -52.89 -72.75 -10.27
C MET A 517 -53.75 -73.52 -11.27
N ARG A 518 -53.39 -73.44 -12.54
CA ARG A 518 -54.00 -74.18 -13.64
C ARG A 518 -53.15 -75.39 -13.99
N ILE A 519 -53.69 -76.60 -13.85
CA ILE A 519 -52.98 -77.85 -14.13
C ILE A 519 -53.54 -78.46 -15.41
N SER A 520 -52.65 -78.79 -16.36
CA SER A 520 -52.98 -79.54 -17.56
C SER A 520 -52.62 -81.01 -17.40
N LYS A 521 -53.64 -81.87 -17.38
CA LYS A 521 -53.52 -83.32 -17.28
C LYS A 521 -54.33 -83.99 -18.39
N ASP A 522 -53.65 -84.80 -19.20
CA ASP A 522 -54.26 -85.66 -20.24
C ASP A 522 -55.27 -84.93 -21.15
N GLY A 523 -55.00 -83.66 -21.48
CA GLY A 523 -55.84 -82.82 -22.35
C GLY A 523 -56.94 -82.01 -21.64
N SER A 524 -57.11 -82.17 -20.33
CA SER A 524 -58.03 -81.39 -19.49
C SER A 524 -57.29 -80.36 -18.63
N PHE A 525 -57.94 -79.21 -18.38
CA PHE A 525 -57.44 -78.16 -17.49
C PHE A 525 -58.26 -78.12 -16.20
N SER A 526 -57.58 -77.87 -15.08
CA SER A 526 -58.22 -77.66 -13.78
C SER A 526 -57.65 -76.39 -13.15
N ASP A 527 -58.53 -75.45 -12.83
CA ASP A 527 -58.17 -74.13 -12.29
C ASP A 527 -58.46 -74.11 -10.80
N LEU A 528 -57.42 -73.89 -10.00
CA LEU A 528 -57.50 -73.91 -8.55
C LEU A 528 -56.98 -72.57 -8.03
N ALA A 529 -57.90 -71.70 -7.59
CA ALA A 529 -57.54 -70.39 -7.04
C ALA A 529 -57.00 -70.49 -5.60
N SER A 530 -56.08 -69.59 -5.24
CA SER A 530 -55.60 -69.36 -3.88
C SER A 530 -55.71 -67.88 -3.53
N GLY A 531 -56.34 -67.59 -2.38
CA GLY A 531 -56.48 -66.23 -1.83
C GLY A 531 -55.31 -65.76 -0.97
N ASN A 532 -54.18 -66.47 -0.99
CA ASN A 532 -52.93 -66.07 -0.34
C ASN A 532 -51.73 -66.63 -1.11
N ASN A 533 -50.53 -66.50 -0.55
CA ASN A 533 -49.29 -66.98 -1.17
C ASN A 533 -49.02 -68.50 -0.97
N ARG A 534 -49.91 -69.23 -0.30
CA ARG A 534 -49.73 -70.65 0.06
C ARG A 534 -50.55 -71.55 -0.85
N ILE A 535 -50.07 -72.79 -1.01
CA ILE A 535 -50.77 -73.84 -1.74
C ILE A 535 -51.95 -74.37 -0.91
N THR A 536 -53.16 -74.36 -1.46
CA THR A 536 -54.41 -74.82 -0.80
C THR A 536 -54.47 -76.35 -0.69
N ALA A 537 -55.40 -76.90 0.11
CA ALA A 537 -55.53 -78.35 0.27
C ALA A 537 -55.85 -79.05 -1.07
N ASP A 538 -56.80 -78.52 -1.84
CA ASP A 538 -57.22 -79.06 -3.14
C ASP A 538 -56.06 -79.04 -4.15
N GLN A 539 -55.30 -77.94 -4.14
CA GLN A 539 -54.08 -77.82 -4.94
C GLN A 539 -53.04 -78.88 -4.57
N LYS A 540 -52.82 -79.17 -3.28
CA LYS A 540 -51.87 -80.22 -2.85
C LYS A 540 -52.30 -81.60 -3.33
N GLU A 541 -53.59 -81.92 -3.28
CA GLU A 541 -54.11 -83.19 -3.78
C GLU A 541 -53.92 -83.33 -5.29
N ALA A 542 -54.21 -82.27 -6.04
CA ALA A 542 -54.00 -82.23 -7.48
C ALA A 542 -52.52 -82.43 -7.83
N LEU A 543 -51.61 -81.75 -7.14
CA LEU A 543 -50.15 -81.84 -7.35
C LEU A 543 -49.59 -83.26 -7.08
N LYS A 544 -50.09 -83.98 -6.07
CA LYS A 544 -49.66 -85.36 -5.77
C LYS A 544 -49.94 -86.34 -6.91
N ARG A 545 -51.03 -86.11 -7.66
CA ARG A 545 -51.50 -86.97 -8.75
C ARG A 545 -50.78 -86.72 -10.08
N LEU A 546 -49.88 -85.74 -10.15
CA LEU A 546 -49.18 -85.40 -11.38
C LEU A 546 -48.06 -86.39 -11.72
N ARG A 547 -47.85 -86.58 -13.02
CA ARG A 547 -46.85 -87.45 -13.61
C ARG A 547 -45.95 -86.63 -14.55
N ARG A 548 -44.79 -87.19 -14.88
CA ARG A 548 -43.87 -86.63 -15.87
C ARG A 548 -44.63 -86.27 -17.15
N GLY A 549 -44.42 -85.05 -17.65
CA GLY A 549 -45.09 -84.54 -18.84
C GLY A 549 -46.28 -83.62 -18.58
N ASN A 550 -46.91 -83.66 -17.39
CA ASN A 550 -47.96 -82.70 -17.04
C ASN A 550 -47.39 -81.27 -16.90
N ILE A 551 -48.22 -80.27 -17.16
CA ILE A 551 -47.83 -78.85 -17.13
C ILE A 551 -48.62 -78.14 -16.05
N ILE A 552 -47.93 -77.36 -15.23
CA ILE A 552 -48.48 -76.48 -14.21
C ILE A 552 -48.33 -75.05 -14.71
N TYR A 553 -49.42 -74.32 -14.66
CA TYR A 553 -49.48 -72.88 -14.90
C TYR A 553 -49.80 -72.20 -13.57
N LEU A 554 -48.99 -71.21 -13.18
CA LEU A 554 -49.35 -70.25 -12.14
C LEU A 554 -49.74 -68.97 -12.86
N GLU A 555 -51.03 -68.63 -12.81
CA GLU A 555 -51.64 -67.50 -13.50
C GLU A 555 -52.28 -66.56 -12.46
N ASP A 556 -52.67 -65.35 -12.88
CA ASP A 556 -53.32 -64.34 -12.04
C ASP A 556 -52.57 -64.06 -10.71
N ILE A 557 -51.24 -63.93 -10.79
CA ILE A 557 -50.39 -63.77 -9.61
C ILE A 557 -50.42 -62.30 -9.18
N LEU A 558 -51.31 -61.99 -8.24
CA LEU A 558 -51.46 -60.63 -7.71
C LEU A 558 -50.48 -60.37 -6.57
N VAL A 559 -49.72 -59.28 -6.65
CA VAL A 559 -48.78 -58.85 -5.61
C VAL A 559 -49.08 -57.43 -5.12
N SER A 560 -48.71 -57.17 -3.87
CA SER A 560 -48.77 -55.86 -3.23
C SER A 560 -47.36 -55.33 -3.01
N MET A 561 -47.12 -54.12 -3.50
CA MET A 561 -45.84 -53.42 -3.47
C MET A 561 -45.79 -52.39 -2.32
N PRO A 562 -44.60 -52.01 -1.83
CA PRO A 562 -44.47 -50.99 -0.78
C PRO A 562 -44.98 -49.60 -1.15
N ASP A 563 -45.09 -49.29 -2.45
CA ASP A 563 -45.70 -48.06 -2.96
C ASP A 563 -47.24 -48.05 -2.81
N GLY A 564 -47.83 -49.13 -2.29
CA GLY A 564 -49.27 -49.31 -2.13
C GLY A 564 -49.97 -49.82 -3.39
N SER A 565 -49.25 -49.98 -4.50
CA SER A 565 -49.82 -50.51 -5.74
C SER A 565 -50.01 -52.03 -5.69
N GLU A 566 -51.04 -52.49 -6.38
CA GLU A 566 -51.25 -53.90 -6.69
C GLU A 566 -50.87 -54.17 -8.13
N ARG A 567 -50.21 -55.30 -8.38
CA ARG A 567 -49.67 -55.64 -9.69
C ARG A 567 -49.94 -57.11 -10.02
N ASP A 568 -50.38 -57.35 -11.24
CA ASP A 568 -50.51 -58.69 -11.79
C ASP A 568 -49.19 -59.09 -12.46
N LEU A 569 -48.65 -60.25 -12.10
CA LEU A 569 -47.38 -60.73 -12.60
C LEU A 569 -47.56 -61.72 -13.76
N PRO A 570 -46.59 -61.77 -14.69
CA PRO A 570 -46.64 -62.73 -15.79
C PRO A 570 -46.77 -64.19 -15.29
N PRO A 571 -47.55 -65.03 -15.99
CA PRO A 571 -47.77 -66.39 -15.57
C PRO A 571 -46.50 -67.25 -15.69
N MET A 572 -46.39 -68.26 -14.83
CA MET A 572 -45.30 -69.24 -14.87
C MET A 572 -45.80 -70.55 -15.50
N LYS A 573 -45.05 -71.09 -16.47
CA LYS A 573 -45.35 -72.39 -17.09
C LYS A 573 -44.24 -73.40 -16.79
N LEU A 574 -44.56 -74.41 -16.01
CA LEU A 574 -43.60 -75.42 -15.57
C LEU A 574 -44.05 -76.82 -16.00
N LYS A 575 -43.21 -77.52 -16.77
CA LYS A 575 -43.45 -78.92 -17.15
C LYS A 575 -42.78 -79.87 -16.16
N ILE A 576 -43.49 -80.91 -15.73
CA ILE A 576 -42.90 -81.91 -14.84
C ILE A 576 -41.90 -82.77 -15.61
N THR A 577 -40.62 -82.68 -15.24
CA THR A 577 -39.51 -83.33 -15.96
C THR A 577 -39.09 -84.66 -15.35
N GLY A 578 -39.35 -84.88 -14.07
CA GLY A 578 -38.93 -86.05 -13.27
C GLY A 578 -40.08 -86.82 -12.65
#